data_AF-A0A7N0U5L3-F1
#
_entry.id   AF-A0A7N0U5L3-F1
#
_cell.length_a   1.000
_cell.length_b   1.000
_cell.length_c   1.000
_cell.angle_alpha   90.00
_cell.angle_beta   90.00
_cell.angle_gamma   90.00
#
_symmetry.space_group_name_H-M   'P 1'
#
loop_
_entity.id
_entity.type
_entity.pdbx_description
1 polymer ?
#
loop_
_entity_poly.entity_id
_entity_poly.type
_entity_poly.pdbx_seq_one_letter_code
_entity_poly.pdbx_strand_id
1 'polypeptide(L)' 'MVRNLEYWQLEKWNGCFSLKWHIVKEYQMNYWSILFLRTNKNRPVTNNRDTQEASYWLK' A
#
# COMPACT_ATOMS: atom_id res chain seq x y z
N MET A 1 17.00 0.41 -24.04
CA MET A 1 15.56 0.62 -24.29
C MET A 1 14.79 0.03 -23.14
N VAL A 2 14.29 0.88 -22.23
CA VAL A 2 13.34 0.44 -21.19
C VAL A 2 12.09 0.01 -21.94
N ARG A 3 11.70 -1.26 -21.85
CA ARG A 3 10.41 -1.71 -22.39
C ARG A 3 9.35 -0.90 -21.65
N ASN A 4 8.63 -0.04 -22.36
CA ASN A 4 7.42 0.55 -21.82
C ASN A 4 6.49 -0.62 -21.48
N LEU A 5 6.36 -0.89 -20.18
CA LEU A 5 5.45 -1.89 -19.68
C LEU A 5 4.06 -1.27 -19.82
N GLU A 6 3.34 -1.61 -20.89
CA GLU A 6 1.96 -1.17 -21.17
C GLU A 6 0.94 -1.73 -20.16
N TYR A 7 1.39 -2.15 -18.98
CA TYR A 7 0.58 -2.65 -17.88
C TYR A 7 0.12 -1.55 -16.92
N TRP A 8 0.82 -0.41 -16.90
CA TRP A 8 0.48 0.69 -16.00
C TRP A 8 -0.65 1.55 -16.57
N GLN A 9 -1.58 1.97 -15.70
CA GLN A 9 -2.70 2.81 -16.10
C GLN A 9 -2.26 4.23 -16.51
N LEU A 10 -1.18 4.76 -15.92
CA LEU A 10 -0.66 6.09 -16.22
C LEU A 10 0.72 5.97 -16.86
N GLU A 11 0.90 6.61 -18.02
CA GLU A 11 2.16 6.59 -18.79
C GLU A 11 3.36 7.17 -18.03
N LYS A 12 3.12 7.97 -16.98
CA LYS A 12 4.20 8.54 -16.16
C LYS A 12 4.90 7.49 -15.28
N TRP A 13 4.33 6.30 -15.10
CA TRP A 13 4.86 5.25 -14.23
C TRP A 13 5.90 4.41 -14.98
N ASN A 14 7.10 4.30 -14.40
CA ASN A 14 8.24 3.61 -14.99
C ASN A 14 8.87 2.64 -13.98
N GLY A 15 9.46 1.56 -14.49
CA GLY A 15 10.10 0.52 -13.66
C GLY A 15 9.15 -0.59 -13.21
N CYS A 16 9.73 -1.70 -12.76
CA CYS A 16 9.00 -2.84 -12.22
C CYS A 16 9.90 -3.68 -11.30
N PHE A 17 9.29 -4.39 -10.37
CA PHE A 17 9.94 -5.44 -9.58
C PHE A 17 8.98 -6.62 -9.41
N SER A 18 9.53 -7.82 -9.24
CA SER A 18 8.71 -9.03 -9.09
C SER A 18 8.05 -9.08 -7.72
N LEU A 19 6.77 -9.45 -7.69
CA LEU A 19 5.95 -9.61 -6.49
C LEU A 19 5.26 -10.97 -6.51
N LYS A 20 4.97 -11.53 -5.32
CA LYS A 20 4.13 -12.71 -5.15
C LYS A 20 2.91 -12.33 -4.33
N TRP A 21 1.72 -12.48 -4.92
CA TRP A 21 0.47 -12.30 -4.19
C TRP A 21 0.30 -13.43 -3.17
N HIS A 22 0.16 -13.07 -1.90
CA HIS A 22 -0.15 -14.03 -0.84
C HIS A 22 -1.64 -14.10 -0.53
N ILE A 23 -2.35 -12.96 -0.63
CA ILE A 23 -3.78 -12.82 -0.36
C ILE A 23 -4.38 -11.92 -1.44
N VAL A 24 -5.48 -12.35 -2.07
CA VAL A 24 -6.28 -11.56 -3.01
C VAL A 24 -7.73 -11.62 -2.53
N LYS A 25 -8.14 -10.64 -1.74
CA LYS A 25 -9.47 -10.58 -1.10
C LYS A 25 -9.84 -9.13 -0.79
N GLU A 26 -11.13 -8.84 -0.85
CA GLU A 26 -11.67 -7.57 -0.37
C GLU A 26 -11.88 -7.59 1.15
N TYR A 27 -11.43 -6.53 1.83
CA TYR A 27 -11.58 -6.35 3.27
C TYR A 27 -12.29 -5.02 3.55
N GLN A 28 -13.24 -5.04 4.48
CA GLN A 28 -13.99 -3.85 4.88
C GLN A 28 -13.14 -2.95 5.77
N MET A 29 -13.12 -1.65 5.44
CA MET A 29 -12.28 -0.64 6.09
C MET A 29 -12.60 -0.47 7.60
N ASN A 30 -13.85 -0.73 7.99
CA ASN A 30 -14.34 -0.54 9.35
C ASN A 30 -13.63 -1.44 10.39
N TYR A 31 -13.08 -2.58 9.97
CA TYR A 31 -12.34 -3.46 10.88
C TYR A 31 -10.93 -2.94 11.23
N TRP A 32 -10.40 -2.00 10.44
CA TRP A 32 -9.01 -1.56 10.51
C TRP A 32 -8.85 -0.10 10.97
N SER A 33 -9.95 0.65 11.08
CA SER A 33 -9.94 2.05 11.55
C SER A 33 -9.58 2.20 13.03
N ILE A 34 -9.63 1.10 13.79
CA ILE A 34 -9.23 1.04 15.21
C ILE A 34 -7.70 0.97 15.34
N LEU A 35 -6.99 0.58 14.27
CA LEU A 35 -5.54 0.46 14.28
C LEU A 35 -4.89 1.80 13.92
N PHE A 36 -4.10 2.35 14.85
CA PHE A 36 -3.44 3.64 14.71
C PHE A 36 -1.93 3.48 14.48
N LEU A 37 -1.39 4.23 13.53
CA LEU A 37 0.05 4.24 13.27
C LEU A 37 0.73 5.40 14.01
N ARG A 38 1.59 5.05 14.98
CA ARG A 38 2.42 6.02 15.69
C ARG A 38 3.35 6.81 14.76
N THR A 39 3.82 6.17 13.69
CA THR A 39 4.66 6.78 12.66
C THR A 39 3.91 7.77 11.77
N ASN A 40 2.57 7.70 11.71
CA ASN A 40 1.74 8.63 10.94
C ASN A 40 0.86 9.49 11.84
N LYS A 41 1.46 10.14 12.85
CA LYS A 41 0.79 11.10 13.75
C LYS A 41 -0.48 10.53 14.41
N ASN A 42 -0.49 9.22 14.73
CA ASN A 42 -1.67 8.51 15.25
C ASN A 42 -2.92 8.70 14.39
N ARG A 43 -2.76 8.70 13.07
CA ARG A 43 -3.90 8.58 12.16
C ARG A 43 -4.27 7.11 11.99
N PRO A 44 -5.55 6.80 11.70
CA PRO A 44 -5.97 5.45 11.36
C PRO A 44 -5.16 4.93 10.18
N VAL A 45 -4.83 3.64 10.18
CA VAL A 45 -4.13 2.97 9.07
C VAL A 45 -4.85 3.17 7.73
N THR A 46 -6.18 3.32 7.78
CA THR A 46 -7.03 3.55 6.61
C THR A 46 -6.83 4.92 5.94
N ASN A 47 -6.04 5.82 6.53
CA ASN A 47 -5.79 7.18 6.02
C ASN A 47 -4.31 7.40 5.61
N ASN A 48 -3.67 6.33 5.16
CA ASN A 48 -2.28 6.36 4.67
C ASN A 48 -2.20 6.73 3.19
N ARG A 49 -1.04 7.27 2.79
CA ARG A 49 -0.69 7.46 1.38
C ARG A 49 0.03 6.22 0.84
N ASP A 50 0.12 6.13 -0.48
CA ASP A 50 0.92 5.10 -1.16
C ASP A 50 2.34 5.05 -0.57
N THR A 51 2.87 3.82 -0.41
CA THR A 51 4.19 3.48 0.14
C THR A 51 4.45 3.87 1.61
N GLN A 52 3.42 4.27 2.38
CA GLN A 52 3.57 4.49 3.82
C GLN A 52 4.03 3.20 4.55
N GLU A 53 5.18 3.27 5.20
CA GLU A 53 5.70 2.16 5.98
C GLU A 53 4.82 1.89 7.22
N ALA A 54 4.45 0.63 7.42
CA ALA A 54 3.78 0.15 8.61
C ALA A 54 4.82 -0.40 9.59
N SER A 55 4.80 0.08 10.84
CA SER A 55 5.72 -0.42 11.87
C SER A 55 5.29 -1.78 12.39
N TYR A 56 6.27 -2.67 12.64
CA TYR A 56 6.05 -4.02 13.18
C TYR A 56 5.32 -4.03 14.55
N TRP A 57 5.36 -2.91 15.29
CA TRP A 57 4.74 -2.75 16.60
C TRP A 57 3.31 -2.19 16.57
N LEU A 58 2.56 -2.44 15.50
CA LEU A 58 1.11 -2.30 15.52
C LEU A 58 0.57 -3.22 16.62
N LYS A 59 0.24 -2.65 17.79
CA LYS A 59 -0.54 -3.29 18.85
C LYS A 59 -2.01 -3.26 18.46
#